data_AF-A0A1M5RNL6-F1
#
_entry.id   AF-A0A1M5RNL6-F1
#
_cell.length_a   1.000
_cell.length_b   1.000
_cell.length_c   1.000
_cell.angle_alpha   90.00
_cell.angle_beta   90.00
_cell.angle_gamma   90.00
#
_symmetry.space_group_name_H-M   'P 1'
#
loop_
_entity.id
_entity.type
_entity.pdbx_description
1 polymer ?
#
loop_
_entity_poly.entity_id
_entity_poly.type
_entity_poly.pdbx_seq_one_letter_code
_entity_poly.pdbx_strand_id
1 'polypeptide(L)'
;MKILFLIIDTLRYDYTGYARKYANSITPNLDQISQEGLIYNHAFSSGTSTPFSFPGILTSTYSHQVKTPGVKDVPLAFAEYLKDTQFNALMEEYK
;
A
#
# COMPACT_ATOMS: atom_id res chain seq x y z
N MET A 1 0.77 19.95 -4.60
CA MET A 1 1.41 18.68 -4.19
C MET A 1 0.70 17.54 -4.90
N LYS A 2 1.41 16.49 -5.33
CA LYS A 2 0.81 15.27 -5.91
C LYS A 2 1.22 14.07 -5.06
N ILE A 3 0.35 13.08 -4.95
CA ILE A 3 0.59 11.86 -4.17
C ILE A 3 0.46 10.68 -5.13
N LEU A 4 1.47 9.82 -5.16
CA LEU A 4 1.42 8.52 -5.82
C LEU A 4 1.40 7.45 -4.73
N PHE A 5 0.33 6.66 -4.67
CA PHE A 5 0.23 5.54 -3.75
C PHE A 5 0.33 4.22 -4.51
N LEU A 6 1.53 3.64 -4.53
CA LEU A 6 1.84 2.40 -5.24
C LEU A 6 1.64 1.18 -4.32
N ILE A 7 0.77 0.27 -4.72
CA ILE A 7 0.52 -1.01 -4.05
C ILE A 7 0.83 -2.12 -5.06
N ILE A 8 1.62 -3.12 -4.66
CA ILE A 8 2.03 -4.24 -5.52
C ILE A 8 1.49 -5.53 -4.90
N ASP A 9 0.72 -6.30 -5.66
CA ASP A 9 0.16 -7.56 -5.17
C ASP A 9 1.27 -8.61 -4.99
N THR A 10 1.28 -9.24 -3.81
CA THR A 10 2.15 -10.37 -3.48
C THR A 10 3.67 -10.07 -3.49
N LEU A 11 4.08 -8.79 -3.54
CA LEU A 11 5.50 -8.44 -3.38
C LEU A 11 5.95 -8.67 -1.93
N ARG A 12 6.85 -9.64 -1.75
CA ARG A 12 7.49 -9.88 -0.45
C ARG A 12 8.61 -8.88 -0.20
N TYR A 13 8.74 -8.43 1.04
CA TYR A 13 9.82 -7.53 1.49
C TYR A 13 11.21 -8.03 1.08
N ASP A 14 11.47 -9.32 1.31
CA ASP A 14 12.76 -9.96 1.07
C ASP A 14 13.03 -10.29 -0.41
N TYR A 15 12.15 -9.89 -1.33
CA TYR A 15 12.38 -9.97 -2.77
C TYR A 15 12.82 -8.63 -3.39
N THR A 16 12.96 -7.59 -2.57
CA THR A 16 13.50 -6.29 -3.00
C THR A 16 15.03 -6.24 -2.89
N GLY A 17 15.68 -5.53 -3.80
CA GLY A 17 17.14 -5.39 -3.81
C GLY A 17 17.67 -4.65 -2.59
N TYR A 18 16.97 -3.59 -2.15
CA TYR A 18 17.34 -2.83 -0.95
C TYR A 18 17.30 -3.69 0.33
N ALA A 19 16.40 -4.67 0.42
CA ALA A 19 16.26 -5.52 1.61
C ALA A 19 17.31 -6.64 1.69
N ARG A 20 17.69 -7.25 0.56
CA ARG A 20 18.62 -8.40 0.52
C ARG A 20 20.02 -8.09 -0.03
N LYS A 21 20.28 -6.87 -0.51
CA LYS A 21 21.55 -6.44 -1.14
C LYS A 21 22.00 -7.38 -2.26
N TYR A 22 21.07 -7.77 -3.14
CA TYR A 22 21.39 -8.62 -4.29
C TYR A 22 22.32 -7.91 -5.28
N ALA A 23 23.30 -8.63 -5.80
CA ALA A 23 24.17 -8.13 -6.88
C ALA A 23 23.36 -7.80 -8.16
N ASN A 24 22.29 -8.55 -8.42
CA ASN A 24 21.36 -8.34 -9.53
C ASN A 24 19.95 -8.12 -8.98
N SER A 25 19.65 -6.87 -8.57
CA SER A 25 18.30 -6.54 -8.12
C SER A 25 17.28 -6.63 -9.25
N ILE A 26 16.15 -7.26 -8.96
CA ILE A 26 14.98 -7.28 -9.85
C ILE A 26 14.03 -6.08 -9.61
N THR A 27 14.36 -5.22 -8.64
CA THR A 27 13.57 -4.02 -8.29
C THR A 27 14.40 -2.72 -8.35
N PRO A 28 15.19 -2.45 -9.42
CA PRO A 28 16.15 -1.34 -9.43
C PRO A 28 15.51 0.03 -9.18
N ASN A 29 14.28 0.25 -9.67
CA ASN A 29 13.57 1.51 -9.43
C ASN A 29 13.13 1.68 -7.96
N LEU A 30 12.69 0.60 -7.30
CA LEU A 30 12.35 0.67 -5.87
C LEU A 30 13.60 0.86 -5.01
N ASP A 31 14.72 0.27 -5.42
CA ASP A 31 15.99 0.43 -4.73
C ASP A 31 16.48 1.88 -4.81
N GLN A 32 16.35 2.54 -5.98
CA GLN A 32 16.67 3.96 -6.11
C GLN A 32 15.77 4.83 -5.20
N ILE A 33 14.45 4.59 -5.20
CA ILE A 33 13.51 5.29 -4.30
C ILE A 33 13.92 5.10 -2.83
N SER A 34 14.40 3.92 -2.46
CA SER A 34 14.82 3.61 -1.10
C SER A 34 16.07 4.41 -0.65
N GLN A 35 16.92 4.84 -1.59
CA GLN A 35 18.12 5.66 -1.30
C GLN A 35 17.78 7.14 -1.07
N GLU A 36 16.69 7.61 -1.66
CA GLU A 36 16.23 9.01 -1.59
C GLU A 36 15.11 9.20 -0.54
N GLY A 37 14.64 8.11 0.07
CA GLY A 37 13.46 8.08 0.95
C GLY A 37 13.69 7.43 2.31
N LEU A 38 12.59 6.99 2.94
CA LEU A 38 12.59 6.29 4.22
C LEU A 38 12.13 4.84 4.03
N ILE A 39 12.84 3.92 4.70
CA ILE A 39 12.51 2.50 4.72
C ILE A 39 11.94 2.13 6.10
N TYR A 40 10.74 1.53 6.11
CA TYR A 40 10.12 1.03 7.33
C TYR A 40 10.37 -0.49 7.47
N ASN A 41 11.37 -0.87 8.26
CA ASN A 41 11.76 -2.27 8.47
C ASN A 41 10.73 -3.10 9.27
N HIS A 42 9.72 -2.44 9.86
CA HIS A 42 8.68 -3.07 10.70
C HIS A 42 7.27 -2.63 10.24
N ALA A 43 7.01 -2.72 8.93
CA ALA A 43 5.68 -2.49 8.36
C ALA A 43 4.93 -3.83 8.20
N PHE A 44 3.84 -4.02 8.95
CA PHE A 44 3.04 -5.23 8.92
C PHE A 44 1.71 -4.99 8.22
N SER A 45 1.30 -5.93 7.36
CA SER A 45 -0.02 -5.87 6.70
C SER A 45 -1.16 -6.07 7.70
N SER A 46 -2.31 -5.45 7.45
CA SER A 46 -3.55 -5.67 8.22
C SER A 46 -4.16 -7.06 8.06
N GLY A 47 -3.72 -7.81 7.04
CA GLY A 47 -4.14 -9.19 6.76
C GLY A 47 -3.25 -9.87 5.72
N THR A 48 -3.30 -11.19 5.62
CA THR A 48 -2.41 -11.98 4.74
C THR A 48 -2.94 -12.20 3.33
N SER A 49 -4.17 -11.79 3.03
CA SER A 49 -4.76 -11.89 1.69
C SER A 49 -5.42 -10.59 1.26
N THR A 50 -5.53 -10.41 -0.06
CA THR A 50 -6.05 -9.21 -0.72
C THR A 50 -7.38 -8.70 -0.12
N PRO A 51 -8.39 -9.56 0.17
CA PRO A 51 -9.65 -9.11 0.76
C PRO A 51 -9.54 -8.54 2.18
N PHE A 52 -8.42 -8.74 2.88
CA PHE A 52 -8.18 -8.20 4.22
C PHE A 52 -7.10 -7.11 4.24
N SER A 53 -6.09 -7.20 3.38
CA SER A 53 -5.00 -6.21 3.31
C SER A 53 -5.44 -4.90 2.63
N PHE A 54 -6.12 -4.99 1.48
CA PHE A 54 -6.53 -3.80 0.73
C PHE A 54 -7.52 -2.93 1.51
N PRO A 55 -8.58 -3.47 2.12
CA PRO A 55 -9.46 -2.66 2.95
C PRO A 55 -8.70 -1.98 4.09
N GLY A 56 -7.88 -2.71 4.84
CA GLY A 56 -7.17 -2.11 5.98
C GLY A 56 -6.23 -0.98 5.60
N ILE A 57 -5.56 -1.08 4.45
CA ILE A 57 -4.73 0.00 3.90
C ILE A 57 -5.59 1.21 3.46
N LEU A 58 -6.73 0.95 2.82
CA LEU A 58 -7.57 2.01 2.24
C LEU A 58 -8.49 2.70 3.25
N THR A 59 -8.82 2.07 4.38
CA THR A 59 -9.84 2.58 5.30
C THR A 59 -9.32 2.83 6.71
N SER A 60 -8.06 2.46 6.98
CA SER A 60 -7.48 2.53 8.33
C SER A 60 -8.26 1.71 9.38
N THR A 61 -8.87 0.60 8.95
CA THR A 61 -9.63 -0.30 9.83
C THR A 61 -9.19 -1.75 9.69
N TYR A 62 -9.09 -2.48 10.80
CA TYR A 62 -8.88 -3.92 10.78
C TYR A 62 -10.17 -4.68 10.46
N SER A 63 -10.04 -5.88 9.87
CA SER A 63 -11.17 -6.71 9.47
C SER A 63 -12.13 -7.07 10.61
N HIS A 64 -11.66 -7.09 11.86
CA HIS A 64 -12.49 -7.38 13.03
C HIS A 64 -13.32 -6.17 13.52
N GLN A 65 -13.07 -4.97 12.97
CA GLN A 65 -13.80 -3.75 13.32
C GLN A 65 -15.00 -3.51 12.40
N VAL A 66 -15.17 -4.32 11.35
CA VAL A 66 -16.26 -4.23 10.37
C VAL A 66 -17.05 -5.53 10.32
N LYS A 67 -18.31 -5.45 9.89
CA LYS A 67 -19.18 -6.64 9.75
C LYS A 67 -18.74 -7.51 8.57
N THR A 68 -18.46 -6.85 7.44
CA THR A 68 -18.00 -7.49 6.22
C THR A 68 -16.62 -6.93 5.86
N PRO A 69 -15.59 -7.78 5.64
CA PRO A 69 -14.33 -7.33 5.09
C PRO A 69 -14.53 -6.58 3.77
N GLY A 70 -13.97 -5.38 3.65
CA GLY A 70 -14.17 -4.52 2.50
C GLY A 70 -14.24 -3.05 2.88
N VAL A 71 -14.60 -2.22 1.90
CA VAL A 71 -14.68 -0.76 2.04
C VAL A 71 -16.12 -0.24 2.19
N LYS A 72 -17.12 -1.13 2.23
CA LYS A 72 -18.54 -0.74 2.24
C LYS A 72 -19.07 -0.35 3.61
N ASP A 73 -18.57 -1.03 4.65
CA ASP A 73 -19.06 -0.88 6.03
C ASP A 73 -18.17 0.08 6.85
N VAL A 74 -17.32 0.88 6.20
CA VAL A 74 -16.40 1.81 6.86
C VAL A 74 -16.90 3.26 6.76
N PRO A 75 -16.53 4.15 7.71
CA PRO A 75 -16.95 5.55 7.66
C PRO A 75 -16.32 6.36 6.52
N LEU A 76 -15.08 6.05 6.13
CA LEU A 76 -14.31 6.83 5.18
C LEU A 76 -13.16 6.02 4.57
N ALA A 77 -13.02 6.02 3.25
CA ALA A 77 -11.86 5.49 2.55
C ALA A 77 -10.85 6.61 2.20
N PHE A 78 -9.59 6.25 1.99
CA PHE A 78 -8.49 7.15 1.68
C PHE A 78 -8.77 8.04 0.46
N ALA A 79 -9.35 7.47 -0.59
CA ALA A 79 -9.71 8.21 -1.79
C ALA A 79 -10.84 9.23 -1.54
N GLU A 80 -11.77 8.94 -0.63
CA GLU A 80 -12.85 9.85 -0.25
C GLU A 80 -12.30 11.01 0.58
N TYR A 81 -11.45 10.72 1.56
CA TYR A 81 -10.74 11.73 2.35
C TYR A 81 -9.92 12.69 1.46
N LEU A 82 -9.24 12.17 0.45
CA LEU A 82 -8.49 12.99 -0.51
C LEU A 82 -9.40 13.91 -1.32
N LYS A 83 -10.56 13.43 -1.77
CA LYS A 83 -11.54 14.26 -2.49
C LYS A 83 -12.08 15.40 -1.62
N ASP A 84 -12.39 15.10 -0.37
CA ASP A 84 -12.86 16.11 0.61
C ASP A 84 -11.81 17.19 0.89
N THR A 85 -10.52 16.85 0.73
CA THR A 85 -9.38 17.76 0.88
C THR A 85 -8.91 18.39 -0.43
N GLN A 86 -9.78 18.44 -1.45
CA GLN A 86 -9.54 19.05 -2.77
C GLN A 86 -8.46 18.36 -3.64
N PHE A 87 -8.11 17.11 -3.34
CA PHE A 87 -7.32 16.29 -4.25
C PHE A 87 -8.21 15.56 -5.26
N ASN A 88 -7.75 15.50 -6.51
CA ASN A 88 -8.31 14.58 -7.48
C ASN A 88 -7.71 13.19 -7.25
N ALA A 89 -8.54 12.24 -6.81
CA ALA A 89 -8.14 10.85 -6.58
C ALA A 89 -8.53 9.96 -7.76
N LEU A 90 -7.55 9.24 -8.31
CA LEU A 90 -7.71 8.25 -9.37
C LEU A 90 -7.02 6.95 -8.94
N MET A 91 -7.64 5.81 -9.24
CA MET A 91 -7.07 4.49 -9.05
C MET A 91 -6.98 3.80 -10.40
N GLU A 92 -5.80 3.26 -10.72
CA GLU A 92 -5.54 2.49 -11.92
C GLU A 92 -4.92 1.14 -11.53
N GLU A 93 -5.36 0.08 -12.20
CA GLU A 93 -4.80 -1.27 -12.07
C GLU A 93 -3.96 -1.57 -13.32
N TYR A 94 -2.69 -1.90 -13.12
CA TYR A 94 -1.78 -2.29 -14.19
C TYR A 94 -1.70 -3.83 -14.21
N LYS A 95 -2.07 -4.44 -15.33
CA LYS A 95 -2.02 -5.90 -15.56
C LYS A 95 -0.80 -6.31 -16.36
#